data_AF-A0A8B6EQ26-F1
#
_entry.id   AF-A0A8B6EQ26-F1
#
_cell.length_a   1.000
_cell.length_b   1.000
_cell.length_c   1.000
_cell.angle_alpha   90.00
_cell.angle_beta   90.00
_cell.angle_gamma   90.00
#
_symmetry.space_group_name_H-M   'P 1'
#
loop_
_entity.id
_entity.type
_entity.pdbx_description
1 polymer ?
#
loop_
_entity_poly.entity_id
_entity_poly.type
_entity_poly.pdbx_seq_one_letter_code
_entity_poly.pdbx_strand_id
1 'polypeptide(L)'
;MVMGLYSSVFPLLKNFVLLFEMKEPLIHQLHEEQVKLFKEFLGCYVKPEVILLGTSSLKLKKLDIKTTGNLLKPERMFLGAKATKLIQSLSTRDHVVKTFPKQVEEAYTACGKTLQEKLALSNTFLKAVSAIHPDASGHSITLTFLQKLPNLAPNVLTEEETNTYDLEIRKYQTDDLPEFEDGTRIDHWWGKDDIRKRYPCLCKMVRSLLSCFHGPQVESSFNIMNDIIDNKSGRINIETYNAIQNIKYSLKACEKGAITFHNKKDFLHEGIDPKLVRNMRTSCKQYKLELEMKRSALEEKKKRLNVTTKTAMVTKRKAKELCAKAAKKARKTHQQCIARGSSIAKKN
;
A
#
# COMPACT_ATOMS: atom_id res chain seq x y z
N MET A 1 14.23 -13.67 22.88
CA MET A 1 12.96 -13.15 23.46
C MET A 1 12.24 -12.22 22.49
N VAL A 2 12.84 -11.08 22.09
CA VAL A 2 12.26 -10.10 21.16
C VAL A 2 11.74 -10.69 19.84
N MET A 3 12.53 -11.51 19.13
CA MET A 3 12.08 -12.16 17.88
C MET A 3 10.90 -13.11 18.06
N GLY A 4 10.80 -13.77 19.23
CA GLY A 4 9.69 -14.66 19.57
C GLY A 4 8.37 -13.89 19.80
N LEU A 5 8.46 -12.71 20.41
CA LEU A 5 7.35 -11.78 20.58
C LEU A 5 6.85 -11.29 19.21
N TYR A 6 7.75 -10.76 18.37
CA TYR A 6 7.38 -10.30 17.03
C TYR A 6 6.75 -11.41 16.19
N SER A 7 7.30 -12.63 16.23
CA SER A 7 6.72 -13.77 15.50
C SER A 7 5.28 -14.09 15.90
N SER A 8 4.87 -13.72 17.12
CA SER A 8 3.56 -14.04 17.68
C SER A 8 2.56 -12.89 17.54
N VAL A 9 3.02 -11.65 17.58
CA VAL A 9 2.18 -10.44 17.44
C VAL A 9 2.02 -10.01 15.98
N PHE A 10 3.07 -10.16 15.17
CA PHE A 10 3.06 -9.75 13.77
C PHE A 10 1.93 -10.38 12.92
N PRO A 11 1.55 -11.67 13.12
CA PRO A 11 0.40 -12.25 12.43
C PRO A 11 -0.90 -11.44 12.58
N LEU A 12 -1.16 -10.84 13.75
CA LEU A 12 -2.36 -10.02 13.98
C LEU A 12 -2.42 -8.83 13.01
N LEU A 13 -1.32 -8.09 12.92
CA LEU A 13 -1.20 -6.94 12.02
C LEU A 13 -1.18 -7.37 10.55
N LYS A 14 -0.49 -8.49 10.25
CA LYS A 14 -0.35 -9.00 8.88
C LYS A 14 -1.68 -9.47 8.31
N ASN A 15 -2.52 -10.14 9.10
CA ASN A 15 -3.82 -10.63 8.65
C ASN A 15 -4.73 -9.48 8.21
N PHE A 16 -4.75 -8.38 8.97
CA PHE A 16 -5.47 -7.18 8.59
C PHE A 16 -4.97 -6.60 7.26
N VAL A 17 -3.64 -6.50 7.10
CA VAL A 17 -3.06 -6.01 5.83
C VAL A 17 -3.47 -6.92 4.67
N LEU A 18 -3.24 -8.23 4.78
CA LEU A 18 -3.57 -9.20 3.73
C LEU A 18 -5.03 -9.16 3.30
N LEU A 19 -5.97 -8.94 4.25
CA LEU A 19 -7.39 -8.83 3.94
C LEU A 19 -7.67 -7.68 2.96
N PHE A 20 -7.03 -6.53 3.14
CA PHE A 20 -7.19 -5.37 2.25
C PHE A 20 -6.19 -5.33 1.09
N GLU A 21 -5.31 -6.32 0.97
CA GLU A 21 -4.52 -6.54 -0.26
C GLU A 21 -5.30 -7.26 -1.36
N MET A 22 -6.48 -7.81 -1.02
CA MET A 22 -7.34 -8.53 -1.94
C MET A 22 -7.91 -7.62 -3.05
N LYS A 23 -8.26 -8.23 -4.20
CA LYS A 23 -8.84 -7.50 -5.36
C LYS A 23 -10.28 -7.04 -5.11
N GLU A 24 -10.96 -7.61 -4.13
CA GLU A 24 -12.41 -7.49 -3.94
C GLU A 24 -12.79 -6.25 -3.14
N PRO A 25 -13.99 -5.67 -3.35
CA PRO A 25 -14.41 -4.47 -2.65
C PRO A 25 -14.90 -4.79 -1.21
N LEU A 26 -14.04 -4.58 -0.23
CA LEU A 26 -14.17 -4.76 1.21
C LEU A 26 -14.28 -3.46 2.02
N ILE A 27 -14.49 -2.30 1.38
CA ILE A 27 -14.66 -1.01 2.09
C ILE A 27 -15.75 -1.04 3.17
N HIS A 28 -16.78 -1.85 2.96
CA HIS A 28 -17.89 -2.07 3.89
C HIS A 28 -17.47 -2.81 5.17
N GLN A 29 -16.44 -3.65 5.12
CA GLN A 29 -15.88 -4.35 6.29
C GLN A 29 -14.72 -3.57 6.94
N LEU A 30 -14.19 -2.53 6.27
CA LEU A 30 -13.00 -1.82 6.72
C LEU A 30 -13.14 -1.24 8.13
N HIS A 31 -14.28 -0.64 8.47
CA HIS A 31 -14.47 -0.07 9.80
C HIS A 31 -14.45 -1.15 10.89
N GLU A 32 -15.18 -2.23 10.67
CA GLU A 32 -15.35 -3.32 11.63
C GLU A 32 -14.03 -4.04 11.86
N GLU A 33 -13.29 -4.34 10.79
CA GLU A 33 -11.97 -4.97 10.87
C GLU A 33 -10.92 -4.05 11.51
N GLN A 34 -10.99 -2.73 11.33
CA GLN A 34 -10.13 -1.79 12.06
C GLN A 34 -10.43 -1.80 13.56
N VAL A 35 -11.71 -1.82 13.95
CA VAL A 35 -12.13 -1.88 15.36
C VAL A 35 -11.72 -3.23 15.99
N LYS A 36 -11.91 -4.32 15.25
CA LYS A 36 -11.54 -5.67 15.67
C LYS A 36 -10.03 -5.78 15.86
N LEU A 37 -9.22 -5.39 14.88
CA LEU A 37 -7.77 -5.34 14.99
C LEU A 37 -7.34 -4.54 16.23
N PHE A 38 -7.91 -3.35 16.42
CA PHE A 38 -7.55 -2.50 17.54
C PHE A 38 -7.86 -3.18 18.88
N LYS A 39 -9.05 -3.78 19.04
CA LYS A 39 -9.44 -4.48 20.27
C LYS A 39 -8.60 -5.73 20.53
N GLU A 40 -8.35 -6.54 19.50
CA GLU A 40 -7.50 -7.74 19.59
C GLU A 40 -6.08 -7.36 20.00
N PHE A 41 -5.53 -6.29 19.40
CA PHE A 41 -4.20 -5.80 19.76
C PHE A 41 -4.14 -5.26 21.19
N LEU A 42 -5.14 -4.48 21.63
CA LEU A 42 -5.23 -4.03 23.02
C LEU A 42 -5.36 -5.21 23.99
N GLY A 43 -6.07 -6.27 23.62
CA GLY A 43 -6.22 -7.48 24.43
C GLY A 43 -4.90 -8.17 24.80
N CYS A 44 -3.82 -7.90 24.06
CA CYS A 44 -2.49 -8.42 24.36
C CYS A 44 -1.86 -7.81 25.63
N TYR A 45 -2.24 -6.58 26.03
CA TYR A 45 -1.53 -5.85 27.08
C TYR A 45 -2.42 -4.93 27.96
N VAL A 46 -3.66 -4.66 27.55
CA VAL A 46 -4.64 -3.84 28.29
C VAL A 46 -5.65 -4.76 28.97
N LYS A 47 -6.10 -4.35 30.15
CA LYS A 47 -7.13 -5.04 30.91
C LYS A 47 -8.46 -5.14 30.12
N PRO A 48 -9.13 -6.30 30.10
CA PRO A 48 -10.41 -6.47 29.41
C PRO A 48 -11.48 -5.47 29.86
N GLU A 49 -11.50 -5.12 31.15
CA GLU A 49 -12.44 -4.16 31.72
C GLU A 49 -12.32 -2.78 31.06
N VAL A 50 -11.10 -2.38 30.71
CA VAL A 50 -10.82 -1.09 30.07
C VAL A 50 -11.20 -1.14 28.59
N ILE A 51 -10.99 -2.27 27.92
CA ILE A 51 -11.40 -2.46 26.52
C ILE A 51 -12.92 -2.42 26.38
N LEU A 52 -13.65 -2.98 27.35
CA LEU A 52 -15.12 -2.96 27.38
C LEU A 52 -15.71 -1.55 27.53
N LEU A 53 -14.98 -0.59 28.13
CA LEU A 53 -15.39 0.82 28.17
C LEU A 53 -15.46 1.45 26.77
N GLY A 54 -14.75 0.88 25.79
CA GLY A 54 -14.73 1.26 24.38
C GLY A 54 -15.99 0.90 23.60
N THR A 55 -17.16 1.22 24.15
CA THR A 55 -18.50 0.94 23.58
C THR A 55 -18.78 1.71 22.28
N SER A 56 -18.06 2.80 22.02
CA SER A 56 -18.18 3.56 20.78
C SER A 56 -16.81 3.92 20.22
N SER A 57 -16.72 4.17 18.92
CA SER A 57 -15.43 4.47 18.30
C SER A 57 -14.81 5.79 18.73
N LEU A 58 -15.61 6.73 19.26
CA LEU A 58 -15.09 7.94 19.91
C LEU A 58 -14.44 7.60 21.26
N LYS A 59 -15.03 6.68 22.02
CA LYS A 59 -14.45 6.18 23.28
C LYS A 59 -13.20 5.34 23.02
N LEU A 60 -13.18 4.51 21.96
CA LEU A 60 -11.99 3.77 21.55
C LEU A 60 -10.82 4.69 21.18
N LYS A 61 -11.10 5.80 20.48
CA LYS A 61 -10.06 6.79 20.13
C LYS A 61 -9.55 7.59 21.33
N LYS A 62 -10.35 7.72 22.40
CA LYS A 62 -10.00 8.43 23.64
C LYS A 62 -9.59 7.47 24.77
N LEU A 63 -9.46 6.19 24.48
CA LEU A 63 -9.19 5.17 25.47
C LEU A 63 -7.79 5.37 26.05
N ASP A 64 -7.69 5.38 27.37
CA ASP A 64 -6.41 5.55 28.05
C ASP A 64 -5.65 4.23 28.11
N ILE A 65 -4.72 4.10 27.17
CA ILE A 65 -3.84 2.95 26.98
C ILE A 65 -2.44 3.15 27.58
N LYS A 66 -2.22 4.23 28.36
CA LYS A 66 -0.91 4.58 28.93
C LYS A 66 -0.85 4.39 30.44
N THR A 67 -1.97 4.60 31.13
CA THR A 67 -1.99 4.52 32.59
C THR A 67 -1.69 3.10 33.06
N THR A 68 -0.64 2.94 33.86
CA THR A 68 -0.16 1.65 34.38
C THR A 68 -1.24 0.86 35.14
N GLY A 69 -2.23 1.55 35.73
CA GLY A 69 -3.40 0.93 36.37
C GLY A 69 -4.35 0.20 35.40
N ASN A 70 -4.35 0.57 34.12
CA ASN A 70 -5.20 0.00 33.07
C ASN A 70 -4.50 -1.14 32.30
N LEU A 71 -3.19 -1.29 32.49
CA LEU A 71 -2.40 -2.31 31.81
C LEU A 71 -2.48 -3.64 32.57
N LEU A 72 -2.31 -4.74 31.83
CA LEU A 72 -2.09 -6.04 32.42
C LEU A 72 -0.75 -6.05 33.17
N LYS A 73 -0.67 -6.84 34.25
CA LYS A 73 0.63 -7.09 34.88
C LYS A 73 1.57 -7.72 33.84
N PRO A 74 2.88 -7.43 33.86
CA PRO A 74 3.80 -7.91 32.82
C PRO A 74 3.83 -9.44 32.66
N GLU A 75 3.50 -10.18 33.73
CA GLU A 75 3.39 -11.65 33.76
C GLU A 75 2.19 -12.19 32.97
N ARG A 76 1.12 -11.39 32.82
CA ARG A 76 -0.12 -11.75 32.12
C ARG A 76 -0.20 -11.16 30.70
N MET A 77 0.78 -10.34 30.31
CA MET A 77 0.84 -9.81 28.95
C MET A 77 1.12 -10.93 27.95
N PHE A 78 0.56 -10.79 26.74
CA PHE A 78 0.80 -11.74 25.67
C PHE A 78 2.23 -11.61 25.15
N LEU A 79 3.06 -12.64 25.37
CA LEU A 79 4.45 -12.69 24.89
C LEU A 79 4.64 -13.69 23.73
N GLY A 80 3.67 -14.59 23.56
CA GLY A 80 3.74 -15.70 22.62
C GLY A 80 4.59 -16.87 23.13
N ALA A 81 4.24 -18.09 22.71
CA ALA A 81 4.80 -19.33 23.26
C ALA A 81 6.33 -19.42 23.17
N LYS A 82 6.93 -18.91 22.09
CA LYS A 82 8.39 -18.92 21.89
C LYS A 82 9.12 -17.98 22.86
N ALA A 83 8.58 -16.80 23.12
CA ALA A 83 9.19 -15.85 24.06
C ALA A 83 9.01 -16.32 25.51
N THR A 84 7.84 -16.84 25.86
CA THR A 84 7.56 -17.38 27.20
C THR A 84 8.48 -18.54 27.55
N LYS A 85 8.68 -19.51 26.63
CA LYS A 85 9.61 -20.64 26.84
C LYS A 85 11.05 -20.17 27.08
N LEU A 86 11.50 -19.16 26.33
CA LEU A 86 12.83 -18.57 26.50
C LEU A 86 12.99 -17.89 27.87
N ILE A 87 11.98 -17.16 28.33
CA ILE A 87 11.98 -16.51 29.65
C ILE A 87 12.02 -17.55 30.77
N GLN A 88 11.26 -18.64 30.62
CA GLN A 88 11.23 -19.73 31.60
C GLN A 88 12.53 -20.53 31.65
N SER A 89 13.25 -20.63 30.52
CA SER A 89 14.55 -21.31 30.46
C SER A 89 15.73 -20.50 31.00
N LEU A 90 15.56 -19.19 31.19
CA LEU A 90 16.61 -18.28 31.65
C LEU A 90 16.49 -18.05 33.17
N SER A 91 17.62 -17.83 33.83
CA SER A 91 17.63 -17.54 35.26
C SER A 91 17.00 -16.18 35.55
N THR A 92 16.14 -16.10 36.57
CA THR A 92 15.50 -14.85 37.02
C THR A 92 16.48 -13.77 37.50
N ARG A 93 17.77 -14.11 37.64
CA ARG A 93 18.84 -13.18 37.99
C ARG A 93 19.40 -12.41 36.79
N ASP A 94 19.13 -12.85 35.56
CA ASP A 94 19.63 -12.16 34.36
C ASP A 94 18.96 -10.80 34.20
N HIS A 95 19.79 -9.76 34.10
CA HIS A 95 19.35 -8.37 33.89
C HIS A 95 18.42 -8.24 32.67
N VAL A 96 18.66 -9.04 31.62
CA VAL A 96 17.85 -9.04 30.38
C VAL A 96 16.42 -9.53 30.64
N VAL A 97 16.23 -10.52 31.51
CA VAL A 97 14.89 -11.04 31.86
C VAL A 97 14.13 -10.02 32.72
N LYS A 98 14.85 -9.21 33.52
CA LYS A 98 14.25 -8.13 34.32
C LYS A 98 13.86 -6.90 33.50
N THR A 99 14.62 -6.56 32.47
CA THR A 99 14.31 -5.39 31.61
C THR A 99 13.33 -5.69 30.49
N PHE A 100 13.25 -6.94 30.03
CA PHE A 100 12.40 -7.33 28.91
C PHE A 100 10.90 -7.00 29.10
N PRO A 101 10.25 -7.25 30.26
CA PRO A 101 8.83 -6.94 30.42
C PRO A 101 8.51 -5.45 30.27
N LYS A 102 9.41 -4.58 30.75
CA LYS A 102 9.28 -3.13 30.60
C LYS A 102 9.42 -2.70 29.12
N GLN A 103 10.35 -3.31 28.39
CA GLN A 103 10.51 -3.08 26.95
C GLN A 103 9.27 -3.53 26.16
N VAL A 104 8.63 -4.62 26.59
CA VAL A 104 7.39 -5.13 25.99
C VAL A 104 6.23 -4.17 26.24
N GLU A 105 6.07 -3.68 27.48
CA GLU A 105 5.08 -2.67 27.83
C GLU A 105 5.26 -1.40 26.99
N GLU A 106 6.48 -0.89 26.88
CA GLU A 106 6.83 0.29 26.06
C GLU A 106 6.51 0.05 24.58
N ALA A 107 6.85 -1.13 24.04
CA ALA A 107 6.60 -1.48 22.64
C ALA A 107 5.10 -1.60 22.33
N TYR A 108 4.33 -2.29 23.18
CA TYR A 108 2.88 -2.40 23.02
C TYR A 108 2.19 -1.05 23.14
N THR A 109 2.59 -0.23 24.13
CA THR A 109 2.02 1.11 24.33
C THR A 109 2.31 2.01 23.13
N ALA A 110 3.54 1.98 22.62
CA ALA A 110 3.93 2.75 21.44
C ALA A 110 3.13 2.32 20.20
N CYS A 111 3.03 1.01 19.95
CA CYS A 111 2.30 0.47 18.80
C CYS A 111 0.79 0.73 18.92
N GLY A 112 0.19 0.50 20.09
CA GLY A 112 -1.22 0.78 20.35
C GLY A 112 -1.56 2.25 20.15
N LYS A 113 -0.68 3.17 20.56
CA LYS A 113 -0.82 4.60 20.28
C LYS A 113 -0.77 4.89 18.78
N THR A 114 0.18 4.30 18.06
CA THR A 114 0.25 4.46 16.60
C THR A 114 -1.01 3.93 15.93
N LEU A 115 -1.55 2.78 16.34
CA LEU A 115 -2.81 2.25 15.82
C LEU A 115 -3.99 3.18 16.13
N GLN A 116 -4.07 3.70 17.35
CA GLN A 116 -5.13 4.63 17.76
C GLN A 116 -5.11 5.96 16.96
N GLU A 117 -3.93 6.43 16.58
CA GLU A 117 -3.74 7.63 15.77
C GLU A 117 -3.96 7.39 14.26
N LYS A 118 -3.49 6.26 13.74
CA LYS A 118 -3.50 5.95 12.30
C LYS A 118 -4.80 5.32 11.82
N LEU A 119 -5.47 4.52 12.67
CA LEU A 119 -6.74 3.89 12.30
C LEU A 119 -7.88 4.92 12.30
N ALA A 120 -8.74 4.84 11.28
CA ALA A 120 -9.85 5.75 11.09
C ALA A 120 -11.07 5.38 11.97
N LEU A 121 -10.85 5.04 13.25
CA LEU A 121 -11.85 4.49 14.16
C LEU A 121 -13.10 5.40 14.27
N SER A 122 -12.90 6.72 14.33
CA SER A 122 -13.98 7.70 14.46
C SER A 122 -14.61 8.14 13.14
N ASN A 123 -14.25 7.55 12.01
CA ASN A 123 -14.73 7.99 10.70
C ASN A 123 -16.21 7.63 10.50
N THR A 124 -17.06 8.65 10.39
CA THR A 124 -18.50 8.51 10.18
C THR A 124 -18.84 7.88 8.84
N PHE A 125 -18.05 8.14 7.79
CA PHE A 125 -18.26 7.55 6.47
C PHE A 125 -18.05 6.05 6.48
N LEU A 126 -16.93 5.55 6.99
CA LEU A 126 -16.65 4.11 7.01
C LEU A 126 -17.69 3.32 7.83
N LYS A 127 -18.23 3.93 8.89
CA LYS A 127 -19.36 3.37 9.65
C LYS A 127 -20.66 3.35 8.86
N ALA A 128 -20.92 4.39 8.08
CA ALA A 128 -22.12 4.44 7.27
C ALA A 128 -22.06 3.41 6.13
N VAL A 129 -20.87 3.17 5.59
CA VAL A 129 -20.64 2.18 4.52
C VAL A 129 -20.78 0.74 5.02
N SER A 130 -20.52 0.44 6.29
CA SER A 130 -20.73 -0.93 6.82
C SER A 130 -22.21 -1.33 6.85
N ALA A 131 -23.13 -0.37 6.91
CA ALA A 131 -24.57 -0.60 6.85
C ALA A 131 -25.07 -1.16 5.49
N ILE A 132 -24.20 -1.22 4.48
CA ILE A 132 -24.49 -1.78 3.16
C ILE A 132 -24.37 -3.31 3.16
N HIS A 133 -23.74 -3.91 4.17
CA HIS A 133 -23.68 -5.36 4.27
C HIS A 133 -25.11 -5.94 4.40
N PRO A 134 -25.47 -6.97 3.62
CA PRO A 134 -26.79 -7.60 3.71
C PRO A 134 -27.17 -8.05 5.13
N ASP A 135 -26.22 -8.67 5.83
CA ASP A 135 -26.39 -9.11 7.23
C ASP A 135 -26.64 -7.98 8.24
N ALA A 136 -26.35 -6.72 7.88
CA ALA A 136 -26.66 -5.58 8.73
C ALA A 136 -28.12 -5.11 8.62
N SER A 137 -28.90 -5.68 7.69
CA SER A 137 -30.33 -5.36 7.52
C SER A 137 -31.17 -5.75 8.74
N GLY A 138 -32.31 -5.08 8.92
CA GLY A 138 -33.24 -5.33 10.03
C GLY A 138 -32.96 -4.54 11.32
N HIS A 139 -31.95 -3.66 11.33
CA HIS A 139 -31.60 -2.87 12.50
C HIS A 139 -31.86 -1.36 12.30
N SER A 140 -32.42 -0.70 13.33
CA SER A 140 -32.68 0.75 13.33
C SER A 140 -31.42 1.61 13.16
N ILE A 141 -30.29 1.10 13.66
CA ILE A 141 -28.97 1.73 13.52
C ILE A 141 -28.53 1.73 12.04
N THR A 142 -28.78 0.64 11.32
CA THR A 142 -28.45 0.49 9.90
C THR A 142 -29.21 1.49 9.05
N LEU A 143 -30.51 1.69 9.31
CA LEU A 143 -31.30 2.72 8.63
C LEU A 143 -30.71 4.12 8.84
N THR A 144 -30.33 4.45 10.08
CA THR A 144 -29.73 5.76 10.42
C THR A 144 -28.42 6.00 9.67
N PHE A 145 -27.66 4.94 9.42
CA PHE A 145 -26.40 5.01 8.67
C PHE A 145 -26.64 5.15 7.17
N LEU A 146 -27.58 4.41 6.60
CA LEU A 146 -27.96 4.54 5.20
C LEU A 146 -28.50 5.95 4.90
N GLN A 147 -29.32 6.53 5.77
CA GLN A 147 -29.81 7.92 5.65
C GLN A 147 -28.69 8.97 5.62
N LYS A 148 -27.52 8.67 6.19
CA LYS A 148 -26.37 9.59 6.18
C LYS A 148 -25.55 9.50 4.89
N LEU A 149 -25.66 8.40 4.14
CA LEU A 149 -24.83 8.17 2.94
C LEU A 149 -24.99 9.25 1.86
N PRO A 150 -26.20 9.72 1.51
CA PRO A 150 -26.35 10.79 0.52
C PRO A 150 -25.60 12.08 0.91
N ASN A 151 -25.61 12.44 2.19
CA ASN A 151 -24.88 13.63 2.69
C ASN A 151 -23.36 13.44 2.66
N LEU A 152 -22.88 12.20 2.82
CA LEU A 152 -21.46 11.88 2.82
C LEU A 152 -20.92 11.64 1.40
N ALA A 153 -21.78 11.28 0.45
CA ALA A 153 -21.50 11.05 -0.95
C ALA A 153 -22.50 11.82 -1.84
N PRO A 154 -22.48 13.17 -1.83
CA PRO A 154 -23.51 14.01 -2.45
C PRO A 154 -23.55 13.89 -3.98
N ASN A 155 -22.46 13.48 -4.61
CA ASN A 155 -22.34 13.42 -6.07
C ASN A 155 -23.00 12.16 -6.68
N VAL A 156 -23.56 11.27 -5.86
CA VAL A 156 -24.05 9.97 -6.34
C VAL A 156 -25.51 9.99 -6.75
N LEU A 157 -26.34 10.72 -6.01
CA LEU A 157 -27.79 10.82 -6.24
C LEU A 157 -28.15 12.23 -6.71
N THR A 158 -29.14 12.32 -7.58
CA THR A 158 -29.78 13.60 -7.90
C THR A 158 -30.79 13.99 -6.82
N GLU A 159 -31.23 15.25 -6.80
CA GLU A 159 -32.24 15.73 -5.86
C GLU A 159 -33.56 14.92 -5.98
N GLU A 160 -33.95 14.57 -7.20
CA GLU A 160 -35.14 13.75 -7.48
C GLU A 160 -35.00 12.30 -6.96
N GLU A 161 -33.80 11.72 -7.10
CA GLU A 161 -33.51 10.35 -6.64
C GLU A 161 -33.43 10.26 -5.11
N THR A 162 -33.19 11.38 -4.41
CA THR A 162 -32.99 11.38 -2.94
C THR A 162 -34.24 10.93 -2.19
N ASN A 163 -35.43 11.35 -2.63
CA ASN A 163 -36.69 10.92 -2.04
C ASN A 163 -36.96 9.43 -2.29
N THR A 164 -36.66 8.97 -3.51
CA THR A 164 -36.79 7.56 -3.89
C THR A 164 -35.84 6.69 -3.07
N TYR A 165 -34.61 7.15 -2.86
CA TYR A 165 -33.63 6.50 -2.01
C TYR A 165 -34.11 6.34 -0.56
N ASP A 166 -34.69 7.38 0.07
CA ASP A 166 -35.17 7.27 1.46
C ASP A 166 -36.32 6.25 1.60
N LEU A 167 -37.17 6.10 0.58
CA LEU A 167 -38.20 5.05 0.55
C LEU A 167 -37.59 3.66 0.35
N GLU A 168 -36.63 3.52 -0.57
CA GLU A 168 -35.94 2.25 -0.85
C GLU A 168 -35.23 1.71 0.38
N ILE A 169 -34.49 2.55 1.13
CA ILE A 169 -33.76 2.09 2.31
C ILE A 169 -34.69 1.62 3.44
N ARG A 170 -35.86 2.23 3.59
CA ARG A 170 -36.86 1.82 4.60
C ARG A 170 -37.43 0.45 4.24
N LYS A 171 -37.78 0.28 2.96
CA LYS A 171 -38.27 -1.01 2.44
C LYS A 171 -37.21 -2.10 2.55
N TYR A 172 -35.96 -1.79 2.23
CA TYR A 172 -34.82 -2.70 2.35
C TYR A 172 -34.64 -3.26 3.77
N GLN A 173 -34.99 -2.49 4.81
CA GLN A 173 -34.87 -2.95 6.21
C GLN A 173 -36.01 -3.88 6.65
N THR A 174 -37.13 -3.90 5.92
CA THR A 174 -38.33 -4.69 6.28
C THR A 174 -38.58 -5.86 5.35
N ASP A 175 -38.05 -5.82 4.14
CA ASP A 175 -38.24 -6.85 3.12
C ASP A 175 -37.44 -8.11 3.41
N ASP A 176 -37.93 -9.24 2.90
CA ASP A 176 -37.21 -10.51 2.91
C ASP A 176 -36.13 -10.50 1.81
N LEU A 177 -34.87 -10.48 2.24
CA LEU A 177 -33.70 -10.37 1.38
C LEU A 177 -33.13 -11.77 1.08
N PRO A 178 -32.61 -12.01 -0.14
CA PRO A 178 -31.88 -13.24 -0.43
C PRO A 178 -30.70 -13.41 0.51
N GLU A 179 -30.50 -14.63 1.03
CA GLU A 179 -29.37 -14.95 1.89
C GLU A 179 -28.04 -14.53 1.25
N PHE A 180 -27.16 -14.03 2.11
CA PHE A 180 -25.78 -13.72 1.76
C PHE A 180 -24.92 -14.93 2.11
N GLU A 181 -24.58 -15.73 1.10
CA GLU A 181 -23.76 -16.93 1.29
C GLU A 181 -22.29 -16.55 1.56
N ASP A 182 -21.67 -17.23 2.53
CA ASP A 182 -20.25 -17.10 2.86
C ASP A 182 -19.36 -17.31 1.62
N GLY A 183 -18.59 -16.29 1.27
CA GLY A 183 -17.72 -16.29 0.08
C GLY A 183 -18.32 -15.61 -1.15
N THR A 184 -19.59 -15.19 -1.10
CA THR A 184 -20.16 -14.34 -2.15
C THR A 184 -19.59 -12.93 -2.05
N ARG A 185 -19.04 -12.43 -3.16
CA ARG A 185 -18.60 -11.04 -3.21
C ARG A 185 -19.78 -10.08 -3.10
N ILE A 186 -19.63 -9.04 -2.27
CA ILE A 186 -20.68 -8.05 -2.03
C ILE A 186 -21.17 -7.37 -3.32
N ASP A 187 -20.27 -7.10 -4.28
CA ASP A 187 -20.63 -6.47 -5.54
C ASP A 187 -21.46 -7.38 -6.45
N HIS A 188 -21.27 -8.70 -6.36
CA HIS A 188 -22.10 -9.67 -7.06
C HIS A 188 -23.49 -9.78 -6.42
N TRP A 189 -23.58 -9.75 -5.09
CA TRP A 189 -24.87 -9.81 -4.40
C TRP A 189 -25.74 -8.58 -4.73
N TRP A 190 -25.17 -7.37 -4.64
CA TRP A 190 -25.83 -6.13 -5.07
C TRP A 190 -26.00 -6.02 -6.61
N GLY A 191 -25.36 -6.92 -7.35
CA GLY A 191 -25.48 -7.06 -8.80
C GLY A 191 -26.67 -7.91 -9.24
N LYS A 192 -27.29 -8.71 -8.34
CA LYS A 192 -28.44 -9.56 -8.65
C LYS A 192 -29.59 -8.73 -9.23
N ASP A 193 -30.17 -9.20 -10.33
CA ASP A 193 -31.22 -8.47 -11.05
C ASP A 193 -32.43 -8.16 -10.16
N ASP A 194 -32.80 -9.08 -9.28
CA ASP A 194 -33.93 -8.91 -8.37
C ASP A 194 -33.70 -7.80 -7.34
N ILE A 195 -32.46 -7.61 -6.89
CA ILE A 195 -32.09 -6.54 -5.96
C ILE A 195 -32.00 -5.22 -6.71
N ARG A 196 -31.34 -5.23 -7.87
CA ARG A 196 -31.16 -4.05 -8.71
C ARG A 196 -32.48 -3.44 -9.18
N LYS A 197 -33.46 -4.27 -9.52
CA LYS A 197 -34.80 -3.82 -9.94
C LYS A 197 -35.64 -3.31 -8.77
N ARG A 198 -35.49 -3.92 -7.58
CA ARG A 198 -36.22 -3.52 -6.37
C ARG A 198 -35.69 -2.23 -5.75
N TYR A 199 -34.38 -2.00 -5.83
CA TYR A 199 -33.68 -0.90 -5.14
C TYR A 199 -32.69 -0.16 -6.05
N PRO A 200 -33.15 0.49 -7.14
CA PRO A 200 -32.27 1.12 -8.11
C PRO A 200 -31.39 2.24 -7.53
N CYS A 201 -31.93 3.12 -6.68
CA CYS A 201 -31.18 4.23 -6.09
C CYS A 201 -30.18 3.75 -5.04
N LEU A 202 -30.58 2.78 -4.21
CA LEU A 202 -29.69 2.15 -3.24
C LEU A 202 -28.55 1.40 -3.95
N CYS A 203 -28.85 0.61 -4.97
CA CYS A 203 -27.82 -0.06 -5.78
C CYS A 203 -26.85 0.93 -6.44
N LYS A 204 -27.35 2.08 -6.91
CA LYS A 204 -26.50 3.17 -7.45
C LYS A 204 -25.54 3.68 -6.38
N MET A 205 -26.04 3.98 -5.17
CA MET A 205 -25.23 4.38 -4.02
C MET A 205 -24.17 3.33 -3.67
N VAL A 206 -24.59 2.08 -3.52
CA VAL A 206 -23.70 0.96 -3.16
C VAL A 206 -22.60 0.77 -4.20
N ARG A 207 -22.93 0.78 -5.49
CA ARG A 207 -21.93 0.64 -6.56
C ARG A 207 -20.90 1.76 -6.55
N SER A 208 -21.33 3.00 -6.34
CA SER A 208 -20.42 4.13 -6.20
C SER A 208 -19.48 3.97 -5.01
N LEU A 209 -19.98 3.49 -3.87
CA LEU A 209 -19.17 3.27 -2.67
C LEU A 209 -18.20 2.09 -2.82
N LEU A 210 -18.63 0.98 -3.42
CA LEU A 210 -17.78 -0.17 -3.70
C LEU A 210 -16.74 0.10 -4.80
N SER A 211 -16.95 1.15 -5.61
CA SER A 211 -15.95 1.60 -6.59
C SER A 211 -14.76 2.35 -5.96
N CYS A 212 -14.89 2.77 -4.70
CA CYS A 212 -13.77 3.36 -3.96
C CYS A 212 -12.69 2.30 -3.72
N PHE A 213 -11.55 2.44 -4.39
CA PHE A 213 -10.42 1.53 -4.23
C PHE A 213 -9.88 1.55 -2.79
N HIS A 214 -9.65 0.36 -2.23
CA HIS A 214 -9.00 0.19 -0.93
C HIS A 214 -7.94 -0.93 -1.00
N GLY A 215 -6.84 -0.72 -1.74
CA GLY A 215 -5.79 -1.75 -1.79
C GLY A 215 -4.55 -1.40 -2.61
N PRO A 216 -3.49 -2.23 -2.52
CA PRO A 216 -2.17 -1.99 -3.09
C PRO A 216 -2.08 -2.19 -4.60
N GLN A 217 -3.17 -2.51 -5.32
CA GLN A 217 -3.12 -2.57 -6.79
C GLN A 217 -2.72 -1.22 -7.41
N VAL A 218 -3.10 -0.12 -6.76
CA VAL A 218 -2.69 1.21 -7.18
C VAL A 218 -1.23 1.46 -6.81
N GLU A 219 -0.77 1.04 -5.62
CA GLU A 219 0.64 1.13 -5.19
C GLU A 219 1.59 0.31 -6.07
N SER A 220 1.20 -0.89 -6.47
CA SER A 220 1.97 -1.72 -7.41
C SER A 220 2.13 -1.00 -8.76
N SER A 221 1.07 -0.33 -9.22
CA SER A 221 1.13 0.47 -10.46
C SER A 221 2.09 1.66 -10.31
N PHE A 222 2.08 2.33 -9.16
CA PHE A 222 3.01 3.43 -8.86
C PHE A 222 4.46 2.97 -8.67
N ASN A 223 4.69 1.80 -8.06
CA ASN A 223 6.04 1.22 -7.92
C ASN A 223 6.63 0.87 -9.29
N ILE A 224 5.83 0.29 -10.18
CA ILE A 224 6.22 0.03 -11.57
C ILE A 224 6.49 1.36 -12.31
N MET A 225 5.71 2.41 -12.03
CA MET A 225 5.92 3.74 -12.61
C MET A 225 7.24 4.34 -12.12
N ASN A 226 7.55 4.25 -10.83
CA ASN A 226 8.81 4.71 -10.26
C ASN A 226 10.00 3.99 -10.91
N ASP A 227 9.96 2.66 -11.09
CA ASP A 227 11.03 1.91 -11.77
C ASP A 227 11.21 2.27 -13.26
N ILE A 228 10.19 2.84 -13.90
CA ILE A 228 10.21 3.29 -15.31
C ILE A 228 10.69 4.73 -15.44
N ILE A 229 10.39 5.57 -14.46
CA ILE A 229 10.88 6.95 -14.36
C ILE A 229 12.35 6.96 -13.88
N ASP A 230 12.70 6.14 -12.89
CA ASP A 230 14.04 6.09 -12.29
C ASP A 230 14.97 5.15 -13.08
N ASN A 231 15.76 5.72 -13.99
CA ASN A 231 17.11 5.36 -14.48
C ASN A 231 17.54 3.87 -14.70
N LYS A 232 16.72 2.85 -14.41
CA LYS A 232 17.03 1.42 -14.55
C LYS A 232 16.42 0.80 -15.81
N SER A 233 15.39 1.42 -16.38
CA SER A 233 14.81 1.03 -17.67
C SER A 233 14.93 2.16 -18.69
N GLY A 234 15.09 1.82 -19.97
CA GLY A 234 15.30 2.80 -21.03
C GLY A 234 14.16 3.79 -21.07
N ARG A 235 14.43 5.08 -20.83
CA ARG A 235 13.49 6.21 -20.76
C ARG A 235 12.24 5.99 -21.61
N ILE A 236 11.19 5.44 -21.02
CA ILE A 236 9.85 5.44 -21.63
C ILE A 236 9.22 6.78 -21.23
N ASN A 237 8.73 7.52 -22.22
CA ASN A 237 8.04 8.76 -21.95
C ASN A 237 6.75 8.50 -21.15
N ILE A 238 6.38 9.42 -20.27
CA ILE A 238 5.20 9.32 -19.40
C ILE A 238 3.93 9.10 -20.23
N GLU A 239 3.79 9.77 -21.39
CA GLU A 239 2.64 9.56 -22.27
C GLU A 239 2.56 8.12 -22.80
N THR A 240 3.70 7.54 -23.21
CA THR A 240 3.77 6.16 -23.69
C THR A 240 3.44 5.18 -22.58
N TYR A 241 3.92 5.42 -21.37
CA TYR A 241 3.60 4.60 -20.20
C TYR A 241 2.11 4.66 -19.86
N ASN A 242 1.54 5.87 -19.84
CA ASN A 242 0.10 6.09 -19.60
C ASN A 242 -0.74 5.33 -20.64
N ALA A 243 -0.40 5.44 -21.93
CA ALA A 243 -1.07 4.70 -22.99
C ALA A 243 -1.00 3.17 -22.79
N ILE A 244 0.17 2.63 -22.41
CA ILE A 244 0.35 1.20 -22.13
C ILE A 244 -0.51 0.77 -20.93
N GLN A 245 -0.53 1.53 -19.84
CA GLN A 245 -1.32 1.20 -18.66
C GLN A 245 -2.82 1.25 -18.94
N ASN A 246 -3.29 2.27 -19.66
CA ASN A 246 -4.71 2.38 -20.03
C ASN A 246 -5.16 1.18 -20.87
N ILE A 247 -4.37 0.78 -21.87
CA ILE A 247 -4.67 -0.41 -22.67
C ILE A 247 -4.63 -1.67 -21.80
N LYS A 248 -3.59 -1.86 -20.99
CA LYS A 248 -3.42 -3.04 -20.13
C LYS A 248 -4.60 -3.20 -19.16
N TYR A 249 -4.99 -2.14 -18.47
CA TYR A 249 -6.08 -2.19 -17.49
C TYR A 249 -7.44 -2.27 -18.18
N SER A 250 -7.64 -1.64 -19.33
CA SER A 250 -8.86 -1.80 -20.14
C SER A 250 -9.05 -3.25 -20.61
N LEU A 251 -7.99 -3.89 -21.11
CA LEU A 251 -8.00 -5.31 -21.48
C LEU A 251 -8.30 -6.22 -20.28
N LYS A 252 -7.66 -5.95 -19.14
CA LYS A 252 -7.87 -6.68 -17.89
C LYS A 252 -9.29 -6.53 -17.36
N ALA A 253 -9.87 -5.33 -17.45
CA ALA A 253 -11.25 -5.07 -17.03
C ALA A 253 -12.27 -5.76 -17.94
N CYS A 254 -11.97 -5.86 -19.23
CA CYS A 254 -12.80 -6.59 -20.18
C CYS A 254 -12.63 -8.11 -20.13
N GLU A 255 -11.72 -8.63 -19.29
CA GLU A 255 -11.29 -10.04 -19.25
C GLU A 255 -10.89 -10.62 -20.63
N LYS A 256 -10.43 -9.74 -21.53
CA LYS A 256 -10.00 -10.10 -22.88
C LYS A 256 -8.48 -10.01 -22.98
N GLY A 257 -7.85 -11.04 -23.53
CA GLY A 257 -6.45 -10.97 -23.91
C GLY A 257 -6.24 -9.92 -25.01
N ALA A 258 -5.04 -9.33 -25.06
CA ALA A 258 -4.68 -8.41 -26.15
C ALA A 258 -4.93 -9.04 -27.53
N ILE A 259 -4.64 -10.34 -27.65
CA ILE A 259 -4.87 -11.10 -28.88
C ILE A 259 -6.37 -11.14 -29.20
N THR A 260 -7.26 -11.51 -28.27
CA THR A 260 -8.71 -11.59 -28.53
C THR A 260 -9.36 -10.22 -28.71
N PHE A 261 -8.85 -9.17 -28.07
CA PHE A 261 -9.31 -7.80 -28.30
C PHE A 261 -8.90 -7.27 -29.68
N HIS A 262 -7.71 -7.66 -30.16
CA HIS A 262 -7.23 -7.32 -31.50
C HIS A 262 -7.59 -8.37 -32.57
N ASN A 263 -8.21 -9.49 -32.19
CA ASN A 263 -8.69 -10.53 -33.10
C ASN A 263 -10.02 -10.05 -33.71
N LYS A 264 -9.91 -9.14 -34.67
CA LYS A 264 -11.05 -8.65 -35.43
C LYS A 264 -11.46 -9.71 -36.44
N LYS A 265 -12.77 -9.97 -36.57
CA LYS A 265 -13.30 -10.90 -37.59
C LYS A 265 -13.13 -10.37 -39.02
N ASP A 266 -12.96 -9.05 -39.18
CA ASP A 266 -12.84 -8.41 -40.48
C ASP A 266 -11.75 -7.33 -40.46
N PHE A 267 -10.61 -7.63 -41.08
CA PHE A 267 -9.37 -6.84 -41.00
C PHE A 267 -9.39 -5.62 -41.93
N LEU A 268 -10.33 -5.56 -42.88
CA LEU A 268 -10.39 -4.50 -43.90
C LEU A 268 -11.16 -3.25 -43.46
N HIS A 269 -12.10 -3.37 -42.51
CA HIS A 269 -13.12 -2.33 -42.28
C HIS A 269 -12.94 -1.52 -40.98
N GLU A 270 -12.08 -1.93 -40.06
CA GLU A 270 -11.83 -1.18 -38.83
C GLU A 270 -10.44 -0.54 -38.81
N GLY A 271 -10.41 0.79 -38.94
CA GLY A 271 -9.19 1.58 -39.11
C GLY A 271 -8.16 1.43 -38.00
N ILE A 272 -7.08 0.72 -38.29
CA ILE A 272 -5.80 0.87 -37.58
C ILE A 272 -4.90 1.71 -38.48
N ASP A 273 -4.28 2.76 -37.93
CA ASP A 273 -3.33 3.59 -38.68
C ASP A 273 -2.25 2.69 -39.32
N PRO A 274 -2.14 2.64 -40.66
CA PRO A 274 -1.15 1.84 -41.37
C PRO A 274 0.29 2.12 -40.91
N LYS A 275 0.56 3.32 -40.39
CA LYS A 275 1.86 3.67 -39.80
C LYS A 275 2.15 2.87 -38.54
N LEU A 276 1.16 2.61 -37.68
CA LEU A 276 1.35 1.87 -36.44
C LEU A 276 1.74 0.41 -36.72
N VAL A 277 1.06 -0.22 -37.68
CA VAL A 277 1.36 -1.59 -38.12
C VAL A 277 2.76 -1.67 -38.72
N ARG A 278 3.14 -0.69 -39.54
CA ARG A 278 4.48 -0.61 -40.11
C ARG A 278 5.55 -0.46 -39.01
N ASN A 279 5.35 0.43 -38.06
CA ASN A 279 6.28 0.68 -36.97
C ASN A 279 6.46 -0.54 -36.06
N MET A 280 5.39 -1.26 -35.73
CA MET A 280 5.48 -2.51 -34.96
C MET A 280 6.31 -3.56 -35.70
N ARG A 281 6.07 -3.74 -37.01
CA ARG A 281 6.82 -4.69 -37.84
C ARG A 281 8.29 -4.32 -38.00
N THR A 282 8.62 -3.03 -38.06
CA THR A 282 10.01 -2.56 -38.28
C THR A 282 10.81 -2.34 -36.99
N SER A 283 10.15 -2.27 -35.82
CA SER A 283 10.76 -1.94 -34.52
C SER A 283 11.98 -2.82 -34.18
N CYS A 284 11.87 -4.14 -34.30
CA CYS A 284 12.95 -5.08 -34.00
C CYS A 284 14.15 -4.89 -34.95
N LYS A 285 13.87 -4.65 -36.23
CA LYS A 285 14.93 -4.40 -37.23
C LYS A 285 15.64 -3.07 -36.98
N GLN A 286 14.89 -2.02 -36.67
CA GLN A 286 15.43 -0.70 -36.34
C GLN A 286 16.28 -0.75 -35.05
N TYR A 287 15.82 -1.46 -34.02
CA TYR A 287 16.55 -1.64 -32.77
C TYR A 287 17.89 -2.36 -32.96
N LYS A 288 17.91 -3.44 -33.77
CA LYS A 288 19.16 -4.14 -34.11
C LYS A 288 20.15 -3.24 -34.85
N LEU A 289 19.64 -2.44 -35.80
CA LEU A 289 20.44 -1.50 -36.59
C LEU A 289 21.03 -0.39 -35.71
N GLU A 290 20.26 0.11 -34.74
CA GLU A 290 20.72 1.11 -33.76
C GLU A 290 21.79 0.53 -32.80
N LEU A 291 21.66 -0.73 -32.41
CA LEU A 291 22.66 -1.46 -31.62
C LEU A 291 23.98 -1.64 -32.38
N GLU A 292 23.90 -1.97 -33.67
CA GLU A 292 25.07 -2.09 -34.55
C GLU A 292 25.76 -0.74 -34.74
N MET A 293 24.99 0.33 -34.99
CA MET A 293 25.51 1.71 -35.06
C MET A 293 26.18 2.14 -33.76
N LYS A 294 25.60 1.79 -32.60
CA LYS A 294 26.22 2.10 -31.30
C LYS A 294 27.50 1.29 -31.08
N ARG A 295 27.56 0.03 -31.50
CA ARG A 295 28.78 -0.79 -31.43
C ARG A 295 29.89 -0.25 -32.32
N SER A 296 29.58 0.07 -33.58
CA SER A 296 30.56 0.61 -34.52
C SER A 296 31.09 1.97 -34.05
N ALA A 297 30.24 2.86 -33.56
CA ALA A 297 30.66 4.13 -32.97
C ALA A 297 31.56 3.93 -31.72
N LEU A 298 31.30 2.91 -30.91
CA LEU A 298 32.12 2.57 -29.73
C LEU A 298 33.48 2.01 -30.13
N GLU A 299 33.54 1.17 -31.17
CA GLU A 299 34.79 0.65 -31.72
C GLU A 299 35.61 1.75 -32.39
N GLU A 300 34.98 2.64 -33.14
CA GLU A 300 35.64 3.78 -33.76
C GLU A 300 36.20 4.72 -32.69
N LYS A 301 35.44 4.98 -31.62
CA LYS A 301 35.92 5.75 -30.46
C LYS A 301 37.07 5.06 -29.73
N LYS A 302 37.06 3.72 -29.61
CA LYS A 302 38.17 2.95 -29.04
C LYS A 302 39.43 3.01 -29.92
N LYS A 303 39.28 2.93 -31.24
CA LYS A 303 40.37 3.07 -32.22
C LYS A 303 40.97 4.49 -32.18
N ARG A 304 40.15 5.53 -32.14
CA ARG A 304 40.60 6.94 -32.00
C ARG A 304 41.36 7.20 -30.70
N LEU A 305 41.11 6.44 -29.64
CA LEU A 305 41.74 6.60 -28.33
C LEU A 305 42.99 5.72 -28.10
N ASN A 306 43.45 4.96 -29.10
CA ASN A 306 44.63 4.07 -29.00
C ASN A 306 44.68 3.24 -27.69
N VAL A 307 43.52 2.76 -27.21
CA VAL A 307 43.47 1.91 -26.02
C VAL A 307 43.69 0.47 -26.46
N THR A 308 44.96 0.11 -26.65
CA THR A 308 45.37 -1.29 -26.74
C THR A 308 44.98 -1.97 -25.43
N THR A 309 44.29 -3.09 -25.57
CA THR A 309 43.55 -3.89 -24.57
C THR A 309 44.42 -4.46 -23.44
N LYS A 310 45.09 -3.61 -22.64
CA LYS A 310 45.87 -4.04 -21.46
C LYS A 310 45.81 -3.11 -20.25
N THR A 311 44.88 -2.17 -20.18
CA THR A 311 44.55 -1.48 -18.92
C THR A 311 43.25 -2.07 -18.37
N ALA A 312 43.43 -3.09 -17.51
CA ALA A 312 42.37 -3.65 -16.70
C ALA A 312 41.51 -2.54 -16.08
N MET A 313 40.19 -2.63 -16.23
CA MET A 313 39.22 -1.78 -15.56
C MET A 313 39.57 -1.69 -14.08
N VAL A 314 40.12 -0.55 -13.67
CA VAL A 314 40.43 -0.27 -12.28
C VAL A 314 39.09 -0.21 -11.55
N THR A 315 38.81 -1.20 -10.72
CA THR A 315 37.58 -1.26 -9.92
C THR A 315 37.38 0.06 -9.16
N LYS A 316 36.13 0.48 -9.01
CA LYS A 316 35.72 1.78 -8.41
C LYS A 316 36.48 2.14 -7.12
N ARG A 317 36.85 1.13 -6.33
CA ARG A 317 37.67 1.23 -5.11
C ARG A 317 39.09 1.75 -5.36
N LYS A 318 39.77 1.20 -6.38
CA LYS A 318 41.17 1.49 -6.70
C LYS A 318 41.29 2.87 -7.41
N ALA A 319 40.24 3.29 -8.13
CA ALA A 319 40.10 4.66 -8.63
C ALA A 319 39.94 5.68 -7.49
N LYS A 320 39.13 5.36 -6.47
CA LYS A 320 38.93 6.20 -5.29
C LYS A 320 40.23 6.37 -4.49
N GLU A 321 41.03 5.31 -4.38
CA GLU A 321 42.36 5.36 -3.76
C GLU A 321 43.36 6.24 -4.52
N LEU A 322 43.36 6.17 -5.85
CA LEU A 322 44.21 7.03 -6.69
C LEU A 322 43.82 8.51 -6.54
N CYS A 323 42.53 8.83 -6.55
CA CYS A 323 42.05 10.19 -6.29
C CYS A 323 42.41 10.67 -4.88
N ALA A 324 42.28 9.81 -3.85
CA ALA A 324 42.65 10.16 -2.49
C ALA A 324 44.16 10.42 -2.34
N LYS A 325 45.01 9.62 -3.01
CA LYS A 325 46.46 9.83 -3.04
C LYS A 325 46.83 11.13 -3.76
N ALA A 326 46.19 11.42 -4.89
CA ALA A 326 46.39 12.67 -5.62
C ALA A 326 45.99 13.90 -4.79
N ALA A 327 44.82 13.84 -4.12
CA ALA A 327 44.36 14.90 -3.23
C ALA A 327 45.30 15.10 -2.02
N LYS A 328 45.83 14.03 -1.43
CA LYS A 328 46.81 14.10 -0.34
C LYS A 328 48.13 14.73 -0.80
N LYS A 329 48.59 14.42 -2.02
CA LYS A 329 49.77 15.04 -2.63
C LYS A 329 49.55 16.54 -2.87
N ALA A 330 48.41 16.92 -3.45
CA ALA A 330 48.04 18.32 -3.67
C ALA A 330 47.97 19.12 -2.36
N ARG A 331 47.42 18.55 -1.28
CA ARG A 331 47.42 19.19 0.05
C ARG A 331 48.83 19.41 0.60
N LYS A 332 49.73 18.43 0.46
CA LYS A 332 51.13 18.59 0.88
C LYS A 332 51.84 19.68 0.06
N THR A 333 51.61 19.73 -1.24
CA THR A 333 52.18 20.77 -2.11
C THR A 333 51.66 22.15 -1.74
N HIS A 334 50.36 22.28 -1.46
CA HIS A 334 49.76 23.54 -0.99
C HIS A 334 50.33 23.99 0.36
N GLN A 335 50.52 23.08 1.32
CA GLN A 335 51.17 23.39 2.60
C GLN A 335 52.63 23.83 2.42
N GLN A 336 53.37 23.22 1.50
CA GLN A 336 54.73 23.63 1.17
C GLN A 336 54.78 25.02 0.49
N CYS A 337 53.80 25.34 -0.36
CA CYS A 337 53.66 26.69 -0.93
C CYS A 337 53.32 27.74 0.13
N ILE A 338 52.42 27.44 1.07
CA ILE A 338 52.12 28.34 2.20
C ILE A 338 53.39 28.55 3.06
N ALA A 339 54.12 27.48 3.40
CA ALA A 339 55.34 27.59 4.21
C ALA A 339 56.44 28.43 3.54
N ARG A 340 56.55 28.36 2.20
CA ARG A 340 57.46 29.21 1.42
C ARG A 340 56.99 30.67 1.35
N GLY A 341 55.68 30.92 1.26
CA GLY A 341 55.11 32.27 1.33
C GLY A 341 55.30 32.97 2.68
N SER A 342 55.16 32.23 3.79
CA SER A 342 55.36 32.74 5.15
C SER A 342 56.82 33.05 5.49
N SER A 343 57.78 32.47 4.75
CA SER A 343 59.21 32.73 4.92
C SER A 343 59.70 33.97 4.15
N ILE A 344 58.93 34.44 3.16
CA ILE A 344 59.19 35.69 2.42
C ILE A 344 58.59 36.90 3.16
N ALA A 345 57.51 36.71 3.92
CA ALA A 345 56.90 37.75 4.76
C ALA A 345 57.64 38.03 6.10
N LYS A 346 58.67 37.24 6.45
CA LYS A 346 59.48 37.39 7.68
C LYS A 346 60.94 37.84 7.43
N LYS A 347 61.23 38.36 6.23
CA LYS A 347 62.50 39.04 5.89
C LYS A 347 62.28 40.54 5.61
N ASN A 348 61.48 41.16 6.47
CA ASN A 348 61.77 42.50 7.01
C ASN A 348 62.23 42.29 8.45
#